data_AF-A0A357TDR8-F1
#
_entry.id   AF-A0A357TDR8-F1
#
_cell.length_a   1.000
_cell.length_b   1.000
_cell.length_c   1.000
_cell.angle_alpha   90.00
_cell.angle_beta   90.00
_cell.angle_gamma   90.00
#
_symmetry.space_group_name_H-M   'P 1'
#
loop_
_entity.id
_entity.type
_entity.pdbx_description
1 polymer ?
#
loop_
_entity_poly.entity_id
_entity_poly.type
_entity_poly.pdbx_seq_one_letter_code
_entity_poly.pdbx_strand_id
1 'polypeptide(L)'
;NGVVNKQNGFLDKAIENFRGIVDDRSQEMIDRGFDFSQDYVALNELGQTLFERAKMERANEAKRNEFLDRAIKRFEQALFYDSENLTAHYNLSLIHSQLGDQEKAAAHRRLHEKYRPDDNARDKAVAAARRFNPAADNAAQAITIYKLQRKGAPGLDTTVEEESPAAGGR
;
A
#
# COMPACT_ATOMS: atom_id res chain seq x y z
N ASN A 1 0.09 -9.77 -24.78
CA ASN A 1 0.46 -9.54 -23.37
C ASN A 1 -0.30 -8.31 -22.88
N GLY A 2 -1.14 -8.47 -21.84
CA GLY A 2 -2.05 -7.41 -21.35
C GLY A 2 -1.33 -6.17 -20.83
N VAL A 3 -0.32 -6.34 -19.99
CA VAL A 3 0.43 -5.24 -19.35
C VAL A 3 1.15 -4.38 -20.39
N VAL A 4 1.84 -5.03 -21.35
CA VAL A 4 2.55 -4.31 -22.42
C VAL A 4 1.59 -3.50 -23.29
N ASN A 5 0.43 -4.08 -23.62
CA ASN A 5 -0.60 -3.36 -24.38
C ASN A 5 -1.15 -2.16 -23.60
N LYS A 6 -1.38 -2.30 -22.28
CA LYS A 6 -1.83 -1.20 -21.40
C LYS A 6 -0.80 -0.07 -21.36
N GLN A 7 0.47 -0.39 -21.14
CA GLN A 7 1.57 0.59 -21.12
C GLN A 7 1.71 1.36 -22.44
N ASN A 8 1.46 0.70 -23.57
CA ASN A 8 1.48 1.32 -24.89
C ASN A 8 0.16 2.04 -25.27
N GLY A 9 -0.81 2.11 -24.36
CA GLY A 9 -2.11 2.75 -24.60
C GLY A 9 -3.07 1.94 -25.47
N PHE A 10 -2.74 0.70 -25.84
CA PHE A 10 -3.62 -0.21 -26.57
C PHE A 10 -4.63 -0.88 -25.64
N LEU A 11 -5.48 -0.05 -25.01
CA LEU A 11 -6.37 -0.47 -23.93
C LEU A 11 -7.37 -1.56 -24.36
N ASP A 12 -7.94 -1.50 -25.58
CA ASP A 12 -8.88 -2.52 -26.04
C ASP A 12 -8.21 -3.89 -26.19
N LYS A 13 -6.99 -3.94 -26.73
CA LYS A 13 -6.18 -5.18 -26.80
C LYS A 13 -5.73 -5.65 -25.41
N ALA A 14 -5.52 -4.74 -24.47
CA ALA A 14 -5.19 -5.09 -23.09
C ALA A 14 -6.40 -5.72 -22.39
N ILE A 15 -7.59 -5.13 -22.57
CA ILE A 15 -8.87 -5.67 -22.08
C ILE A 15 -9.08 -7.09 -22.61
N GLU A 16 -8.90 -7.32 -23.91
CA GLU A 16 -9.04 -8.66 -24.50
C GLU A 16 -8.07 -9.67 -23.88
N ASN A 17 -6.80 -9.29 -23.72
CA ASN A 17 -5.79 -10.16 -23.10
C ASN A 17 -6.13 -10.50 -21.65
N PHE A 18 -6.53 -9.53 -20.82
CA PHE A 18 -6.87 -9.79 -19.43
C PHE A 18 -8.18 -10.58 -19.32
N ARG A 19 -9.15 -10.33 -20.19
CA ARG A 19 -10.39 -11.12 -20.27
C ARG A 19 -10.08 -12.59 -20.56
N GLY A 20 -9.18 -12.87 -21.49
CA GLY A 20 -8.76 -14.24 -21.79
C GLY A 20 -8.05 -14.96 -20.64
N ILE A 21 -7.60 -14.25 -19.61
CA ILE A 21 -7.02 -14.85 -18.40
C ILE A 21 -8.12 -15.23 -17.40
N VAL A 22 -9.09 -14.33 -17.19
CA VAL A 22 -10.06 -14.45 -16.09
C VAL A 22 -11.39 -15.09 -16.50
N ASP A 23 -11.77 -14.99 -17.77
CA ASP A 23 -13.04 -15.53 -18.29
C ASP A 23 -12.83 -16.81 -19.12
N ASP A 24 -11.70 -16.94 -19.83
CA ASP A 24 -11.45 -18.07 -20.72
C ASP A 24 -10.60 -19.15 -20.01
N ARG A 25 -11.08 -20.39 -20.00
CA ARG A 25 -10.27 -21.56 -19.64
C ARG A 25 -9.69 -22.18 -20.91
N SER A 26 -8.38 -22.03 -21.12
CA SER A 26 -7.71 -22.74 -22.21
C SER A 26 -7.68 -24.25 -21.93
N GLN A 27 -7.62 -25.08 -22.98
CA GLN A 27 -7.51 -26.54 -22.80
C GLN A 27 -6.28 -26.92 -21.97
N GLU A 28 -5.16 -26.22 -22.18
CA GLU A 28 -3.94 -26.43 -21.38
C GLU A 28 -4.15 -26.12 -19.88
N MET A 29 -4.90 -25.06 -19.55
CA MET A 29 -5.24 -24.73 -18.16
C MET A 29 -6.11 -25.81 -17.53
N ILE A 30 -7.08 -26.35 -18.29
CA ILE A 30 -7.94 -27.45 -17.85
C ILE A 30 -7.10 -28.70 -17.60
N ASP A 31 -6.26 -29.08 -18.57
CA ASP A 31 -5.41 -30.28 -18.49
C ASP A 31 -4.42 -30.21 -17.31
N ARG A 32 -3.97 -29.00 -16.97
CA ARG A 32 -3.05 -28.74 -15.85
C ARG A 32 -3.76 -28.38 -14.54
N GLY A 33 -5.09 -28.31 -14.52
CA GLY A 33 -5.89 -27.98 -13.33
C GLY A 33 -5.74 -26.54 -12.82
N PHE A 34 -5.32 -25.60 -13.67
CA PHE A 34 -5.21 -24.19 -13.31
C PHE A 34 -6.53 -23.43 -13.53
N ASP A 35 -6.94 -22.67 -12.53
CA ASP A 35 -8.07 -21.76 -12.61
C ASP A 35 -7.64 -20.33 -12.24
N PHE A 36 -7.51 -19.46 -13.25
CA PHE A 36 -7.16 -18.06 -13.07
C PHE A 36 -8.39 -17.14 -12.97
N SER A 37 -9.61 -17.68 -12.96
CA SER A 37 -10.83 -16.88 -12.76
C SER A 37 -10.91 -16.25 -11.36
N GLN A 38 -10.10 -16.77 -10.43
CA GLN A 38 -9.95 -16.30 -9.05
C GLN A 38 -8.73 -15.38 -8.86
N ASP A 39 -7.94 -15.14 -9.90
CA ASP A 39 -6.75 -14.31 -9.82
C ASP A 39 -7.14 -12.83 -9.68
N TYR A 40 -7.14 -12.34 -8.44
CA TYR A 40 -7.47 -10.95 -8.14
C TYR A 40 -6.49 -9.96 -8.76
N VAL A 41 -5.25 -10.35 -9.10
CA VAL A 41 -4.29 -9.48 -9.80
C VAL A 41 -4.76 -9.27 -11.24
N ALA A 42 -5.13 -10.35 -11.93
CA ALA A 42 -5.67 -10.26 -13.29
C ALA A 42 -7.01 -9.52 -13.33
N LEU A 43 -7.89 -9.74 -12.34
CA LEU A 43 -9.15 -9.00 -12.19
C LEU A 43 -8.93 -7.51 -11.94
N ASN A 44 -7.95 -7.15 -11.10
CA ASN A 44 -7.57 -5.78 -10.83
C ASN A 44 -7.03 -5.08 -12.08
N GLU A 45 -6.16 -5.75 -12.85
CA GLU A 45 -5.62 -5.20 -14.10
C GLU A 45 -6.71 -5.00 -15.16
N LEU A 46 -7.63 -5.96 -15.28
CA LEU A 46 -8.79 -5.81 -16.16
C LEU A 46 -9.67 -4.62 -15.74
N GLY A 47 -10.01 -4.53 -14.45
CA GLY A 47 -10.81 -3.44 -13.89
C GLY A 47 -10.18 -2.06 -14.10
N GLN A 48 -8.87 -1.93 -13.85
CA GLN A 48 -8.13 -0.69 -14.08
C GLN A 48 -8.10 -0.31 -15.57
N THR A 49 -7.85 -1.28 -16.45
CA THR A 49 -7.78 -1.03 -17.90
C THR A 49 -9.15 -0.57 -18.44
N LEU A 50 -10.24 -1.18 -17.96
CA LEU A 50 -11.60 -0.74 -18.26
C LEU A 50 -11.87 0.68 -17.76
N PHE A 51 -11.41 1.01 -16.55
CA PHE A 51 -11.57 2.35 -15.99
C PHE A 51 -10.77 3.40 -16.79
N GLU A 52 -9.53 3.10 -17.17
CA GLU A 52 -8.73 3.96 -18.06
C GLU A 52 -9.41 4.14 -19.42
N ARG A 53 -9.96 3.07 -19.98
CA ARG A 53 -10.68 3.10 -21.25
C ARG A 53 -11.95 3.96 -21.18
N ALA A 54 -12.65 3.94 -20.04
CA ALA A 54 -13.80 4.80 -19.78
C ALA A 54 -13.42 6.29 -19.85
N LYS A 55 -12.25 6.67 -19.34
CA LYS A 55 -11.77 8.08 -19.35
C LYS A 55 -11.53 8.62 -20.77
N MET A 56 -11.39 7.74 -21.77
CA MET A 56 -11.27 8.14 -23.18
C MET A 56 -12.63 8.53 -23.79
N GLU A 57 -13.75 8.04 -23.25
CA GLU A 57 -15.11 8.27 -23.76
C GLU A 57 -15.69 9.60 -23.23
N ARG A 58 -14.95 10.71 -23.39
CA ARG A 58 -15.31 12.02 -22.82
C ARG A 58 -16.62 12.59 -23.36
N ALA A 59 -16.90 12.34 -24.65
CA ALA A 59 -18.09 12.86 -25.34
C ALA A 59 -19.29 11.90 -25.31
N ASN A 60 -19.09 10.65 -24.89
CA ASN A 60 -20.13 9.62 -24.89
C ASN A 60 -20.33 9.06 -23.50
N GLU A 61 -21.27 9.67 -22.77
CA GLU A 61 -21.62 9.28 -21.40
C GLU A 61 -22.11 7.84 -21.30
N ALA A 62 -22.96 7.39 -22.22
CA ALA A 62 -23.48 6.03 -22.21
C ALA A 62 -22.35 5.00 -22.32
N LYS A 63 -21.43 5.20 -23.27
CA LYS A 63 -20.29 4.29 -23.46
C LYS A 63 -19.27 4.38 -22.34
N ARG A 64 -19.04 5.57 -21.78
CA ARG A 64 -18.24 5.75 -20.58
C ARG A 64 -18.81 4.95 -19.42
N ASN A 65 -20.12 5.08 -19.16
CA ASN A 65 -20.78 4.41 -18.05
C ASN A 65 -20.79 2.88 -18.24
N GLU A 66 -20.93 2.39 -19.48
CA GLU A 66 -20.77 0.95 -19.78
C GLU A 66 -19.40 0.41 -19.35
N PHE A 67 -18.31 1.12 -19.66
CA PHE A 67 -16.98 0.73 -19.22
C PHE A 67 -16.81 0.83 -17.69
N LEU A 68 -17.39 1.84 -17.05
CA LEU A 68 -17.37 1.98 -15.59
C LEU A 68 -18.09 0.82 -14.91
N ASP A 69 -19.27 0.42 -15.41
CA ASP A 69 -20.03 -0.72 -14.87
C ASP A 69 -19.26 -2.03 -15.04
N ARG A 70 -18.58 -2.21 -16.18
CA ARG A 70 -17.71 -3.36 -16.41
C ARG A 70 -16.51 -3.35 -15.44
N ALA A 71 -15.91 -2.19 -15.18
CA ALA A 71 -14.82 -2.06 -14.21
C ALA A 71 -15.28 -2.40 -12.79
N ILE A 72 -16.44 -1.88 -12.36
CA ILE A 72 -17.06 -2.18 -11.06
C ILE A 72 -17.18 -3.69 -10.87
N LYS A 73 -17.80 -4.41 -11.83
CA LYS A 73 -18.00 -5.86 -11.74
C LYS A 73 -16.69 -6.62 -11.50
N ARG A 74 -15.59 -6.20 -12.12
CA ARG A 74 -14.28 -6.87 -11.96
C ARG A 74 -13.64 -6.56 -10.62
N PHE A 75 -13.77 -5.34 -10.12
CA PHE A 75 -13.31 -5.01 -8.77
C PHE A 75 -14.17 -5.68 -7.69
N GLU A 76 -15.49 -5.80 -7.88
CA GLU A 76 -16.36 -6.58 -6.99
C GLU A 76 -15.99 -8.06 -6.99
N GLN A 77 -15.65 -8.63 -8.16
CA GLN A 77 -15.13 -9.99 -8.26
C GLN A 77 -13.77 -10.13 -7.54
N ALA A 78 -12.88 -9.15 -7.67
CA ALA A 78 -11.62 -9.13 -6.91
C ALA A 78 -11.89 -9.10 -5.40
N LEU A 79 -12.86 -8.30 -4.94
CA LEU A 79 -13.28 -8.24 -3.53
C LEU A 79 -13.97 -9.50 -3.02
N PHE A 80 -14.60 -10.28 -3.91
CA PHE A 80 -15.15 -11.57 -3.54
C PHE A 80 -14.04 -12.57 -3.17
N TYR A 81 -12.93 -12.56 -3.89
CA TYR A 81 -11.78 -13.46 -3.63
C TYR A 81 -10.81 -12.91 -2.58
N ASP A 82 -10.62 -11.60 -2.54
CA ASP A 82 -9.79 -10.88 -1.57
C ASP A 82 -10.57 -9.66 -1.05
N SER A 83 -11.28 -9.84 0.06
CA SER A 83 -12.11 -8.78 0.64
C SER A 83 -11.33 -7.57 1.15
N GLU A 84 -10.01 -7.68 1.31
CA GLU A 84 -9.13 -6.60 1.79
C GLU A 84 -8.37 -5.92 0.64
N ASN A 85 -8.71 -6.25 -0.61
CA ASN A 85 -7.97 -5.79 -1.77
C ASN A 85 -7.96 -4.26 -1.90
N LEU A 86 -6.81 -3.67 -1.57
CA LEU A 86 -6.62 -2.22 -1.58
C LEU A 86 -6.86 -1.61 -2.96
N THR A 87 -6.36 -2.28 -4.01
CA THR A 87 -6.52 -1.81 -5.38
C THR A 87 -7.99 -1.73 -5.78
N ALA A 88 -8.78 -2.75 -5.45
CA ALA A 88 -10.21 -2.77 -5.75
C ALA A 88 -10.97 -1.69 -4.97
N HIS A 89 -10.75 -1.58 -3.65
CA HIS A 89 -11.38 -0.53 -2.85
C HIS A 89 -11.04 0.89 -3.31
N TYR A 90 -9.77 1.16 -3.63
CA TYR A 90 -9.36 2.46 -4.14
C TYR A 90 -10.10 2.80 -5.44
N ASN A 91 -10.09 1.91 -6.43
CA ASN A 91 -10.71 2.17 -7.72
C ASN A 91 -12.24 2.24 -7.66
N LEU A 92 -12.91 1.36 -6.90
CA LEU A 92 -14.36 1.45 -6.68
C LEU A 92 -14.74 2.78 -6.06
N SER A 93 -13.91 3.30 -5.14
CA SER A 93 -14.18 4.61 -4.54
C SER A 93 -14.14 5.76 -5.56
N LEU A 94 -13.21 5.72 -6.51
CA LEU A 94 -13.11 6.70 -7.58
C LEU A 94 -14.27 6.59 -8.57
N ILE A 95 -14.60 5.36 -8.97
CA ILE A 95 -15.65 5.09 -9.95
C ILE A 95 -17.02 5.48 -9.38
N HIS A 96 -17.35 5.07 -8.15
CA HIS A 96 -18.61 5.47 -7.52
C HIS A 96 -18.70 6.98 -7.32
N SER A 97 -17.59 7.65 -6.97
CA SER A 97 -17.57 9.11 -6.90
C SER A 97 -17.86 9.76 -8.26
N GLN A 98 -17.33 9.19 -9.35
CA GLN A 98 -17.58 9.68 -10.71
C GLN A 98 -19.03 9.43 -11.16
N LEU A 99 -19.66 8.36 -10.71
CA LEU A 99 -21.07 8.04 -10.97
C LEU A 99 -22.05 8.80 -10.04
N GLY A 100 -21.54 9.58 -9.08
CA GLY A 100 -22.37 10.34 -8.13
C GLY A 100 -22.83 9.55 -6.90
N ASP A 101 -22.44 8.28 -6.77
CA ASP A 101 -22.74 7.44 -5.60
C ASP A 101 -21.73 7.71 -4.47
N GLN A 102 -21.92 8.84 -3.79
CA GLN A 102 -21.00 9.30 -2.74
C GLN A 102 -20.99 8.40 -1.51
N GLU A 103 -22.08 7.68 -1.23
CA GLU A 103 -22.17 6.76 -0.11
C GLU A 103 -21.25 5.56 -0.32
N LYS A 104 -21.37 4.86 -1.46
CA LYS A 104 -20.46 3.75 -1.79
C LYS A 104 -19.03 4.20 -1.94
N ALA A 105 -18.80 5.38 -2.54
CA ALA A 105 -17.47 5.95 -2.64
C ALA A 105 -16.82 6.15 -1.26
N ALA A 106 -17.57 6.71 -0.30
CA ALA A 106 -17.08 6.88 1.08
C ALA A 106 -16.87 5.56 1.81
N ALA A 107 -17.73 4.56 1.59
CA ALA A 107 -17.57 3.22 2.16
C ALA A 107 -16.25 2.58 1.70
N HIS A 108 -15.97 2.57 0.39
CA HIS A 108 -14.74 2.02 -0.14
C HIS A 108 -13.49 2.81 0.25
N ARG A 109 -13.56 4.15 0.33
CA ARG A 109 -12.45 4.96 0.88
C ARG A 109 -12.09 4.54 2.31
N ARG A 110 -13.09 4.34 3.17
CA ARG A 110 -12.87 3.90 4.56
C ARG A 110 -12.25 2.50 4.64
N LEU A 111 -12.68 1.58 3.78
CA LEU A 111 -12.11 0.24 3.72
C LEU A 111 -10.67 0.26 3.20
N HIS A 112 -10.40 1.00 2.13
CA HIS A 112 -9.03 1.20 1.64
C HIS A 112 -8.11 1.75 2.73
N GLU A 113 -8.56 2.76 3.47
CA GLU A 113 -7.79 3.31 4.60
C GLU A 113 -7.56 2.28 5.70
N LYS A 114 -8.62 1.54 6.09
CA LYS A 114 -8.55 0.51 7.12
C LYS A 114 -7.51 -0.58 6.82
N TYR A 115 -7.40 -1.00 5.56
CA TYR A 115 -6.54 -2.11 5.16
C TYR A 115 -5.11 -1.68 4.77
N ARG A 116 -4.76 -0.38 4.78
CA ARG A 116 -3.39 0.07 4.48
C ARG A 116 -2.42 -0.46 5.56
N PRO A 117 -1.33 -1.16 5.18
CA PRO A 117 -0.47 -1.86 6.14
C PRO A 117 0.34 -1.01 7.13
N ASP A 118 0.49 0.32 6.97
CA ASP A 118 1.54 1.04 7.74
C ASP A 118 1.11 2.28 8.55
N ASP A 119 0.01 2.98 8.23
CA ASP A 119 -0.33 4.19 9.00
C ASP A 119 -1.26 3.89 10.20
N ASN A 120 -2.14 2.90 10.09
CA ASN A 120 -3.20 2.71 11.09
C ASN A 120 -2.80 1.90 12.34
N ALA A 121 -1.81 1.01 12.27
CA ALA A 121 -1.38 0.24 13.44
C ALA A 121 -0.36 1.01 14.28
N ARG A 122 0.66 1.60 13.61
CA ARG A 122 1.71 2.37 14.27
C ARG A 122 1.18 3.68 14.83
N ASP A 123 0.38 4.45 14.10
CA ASP A 123 -0.14 5.73 14.63
C ASP A 123 -1.17 5.53 15.73
N LYS A 124 -1.99 4.47 15.67
CA LYS A 124 -2.89 4.13 16.79
C LYS A 124 -2.11 3.67 18.02
N ALA A 125 -1.05 2.87 17.85
CA ALA A 125 -0.19 2.46 18.95
C ALA A 125 0.59 3.65 19.55
N VAL A 126 1.12 4.54 18.72
CA VAL A 126 1.84 5.76 19.15
C VAL A 126 0.89 6.76 19.81
N ALA A 127 -0.29 7.03 19.22
CA ALA A 127 -1.27 7.93 19.81
C ALA A 127 -1.86 7.38 21.12
N ALA A 128 -2.10 6.07 21.20
CA ALA A 128 -2.48 5.42 22.45
C ALA A 128 -1.35 5.53 23.50
N ALA A 129 -0.11 5.20 23.14
CA ALA A 129 1.04 5.30 24.03
C ALA A 129 1.29 6.72 24.56
N ARG A 130 1.15 7.75 23.72
CA ARG A 130 1.29 9.16 24.11
C ARG A 130 0.19 9.63 25.08
N ARG A 131 -1.06 9.16 24.90
CA ARG A 131 -2.15 9.45 25.84
C ARG A 131 -1.93 8.86 27.23
N PHE A 132 -1.21 7.74 27.33
CA PHE A 132 -0.96 7.07 28.61
C PHE A 132 0.34 7.51 29.31
N ASN A 133 1.24 8.28 28.65
CA ASN A 133 2.51 8.68 29.25
C ASN A 133 3.07 10.03 28.73
N PRO A 134 2.71 11.16 29.36
CA PRO A 134 3.23 12.49 29.00
C PRO A 134 4.75 12.66 29.14
N ALA A 135 5.42 11.81 29.94
CA ALA A 135 6.86 11.88 30.16
C ALA A 135 7.67 11.34 28.97
N ALA A 136 7.07 10.53 28.10
CA ALA A 136 7.73 9.96 26.92
C ALA A 136 7.79 10.92 25.72
N ASP A 137 6.93 11.94 25.67
CA ASP A 137 6.96 12.96 24.60
C ASP A 137 8.21 13.86 24.67
N ASN A 138 8.83 14.01 25.85
CA ASN A 138 10.03 14.84 26.02
C ASN A 138 11.32 14.19 25.48
N ALA A 139 11.34 12.86 25.28
CA ALA A 139 12.54 12.14 24.84
C ALA A 139 12.69 12.04 23.31
N ALA A 140 11.69 12.49 22.54
CA ALA A 140 11.67 12.39 21.08
C ALA A 140 12.21 13.63 20.35
N GLN A 141 12.74 14.64 21.05
CA GLN A 141 13.44 15.74 20.41
C GLN A 141 14.82 15.27 19.89
N ALA A 142 14.85 14.94 18.61
CA ALA A 142 16.05 14.60 17.87
C ALA A 142 16.93 15.85 17.65
N ILE A 143 17.78 16.17 18.62
CA ILE A 143 19.15 16.69 18.46
C ILE A 143 19.84 16.53 19.82
N THR A 144 20.62 15.47 20.00
CA THR A 144 21.62 15.38 21.07
C THR A 144 22.94 15.89 20.50
N ILE A 145 23.32 17.12 20.84
CA ILE A 145 24.70 17.60 20.60
C ILE A 145 25.59 16.90 21.65
N TYR A 146 26.34 15.89 21.23
CA TYR A 146 27.34 15.24 22.08
C TYR A 146 28.57 16.15 22.24
N LYS A 147 28.83 16.66 23.45
CA LYS A 147 30.12 17.25 23.81
C LYS A 147 31.14 16.11 23.99
N LEU A 148 32.02 15.92 23.01
CA LEU A 148 32.98 14.80 22.91
C LEU A 148 34.26 14.97 23.75
N GLN A 149 34.30 15.84 24.75
CA GLN A 149 35.43 15.90 25.69
C GLN A 149 34.95 15.77 27.13
N ARG A 150 34.84 14.52 27.59
CA ARG A 150 34.78 14.16 29.01
C ARG A 150 35.86 13.14 29.32
N LYS A 151 36.54 13.30 30.46
CA LYS A 151 37.49 12.31 30.98
C LYS A 151 36.74 10.98 31.20
N GLY A 152 37.21 9.89 30.58
CA GLY A 152 36.58 8.55 30.66
C GLY A 152 35.78 8.09 29.43
N ALA A 153 36.00 8.68 28.24
CA ALA A 153 35.47 8.13 26.99
C ALA A 153 36.28 6.87 26.56
N PRO A 154 35.63 5.80 26.04
CA PRO A 154 36.32 4.56 25.65
C PRO A 154 37.34 4.84 24.53
N GLY A 155 38.62 4.51 24.75
CA GLY A 155 39.72 4.69 23.78
C GLY A 155 40.78 5.73 24.16
N LEU A 156 40.71 6.35 25.33
CA LEU A 156 41.81 7.15 25.89
C LEU A 156 42.45 6.40 27.07
N ASP A 157 43.37 5.48 26.77
CA ASP A 157 44.34 5.01 27.75
C ASP A 157 45.37 6.12 27.96
N THR A 158 45.32 6.75 29.13
CA THR A 158 46.48 7.44 29.70
C THR A 158 46.82 6.74 31.00
N THR A 159 47.61 5.68 30.90
CA THR A 159 48.52 5.31 31.98
C THR A 159 49.48 6.47 32.16
N VAL A 160 49.26 7.27 33.19
CA VAL A 160 50.31 8.08 33.80
C VAL A 160 50.41 7.56 35.22
N GLU A 161 51.52 6.90 35.51
CA GLU A 161 51.92 6.53 36.86
C GLU A 161 51.94 7.79 37.73
N GLU A 162 51.08 7.84 38.75
CA GLU A 162 51.30 8.67 39.92
C GLU A 162 51.59 7.72 41.10
N GLU A 163 52.87 7.40 41.28
CA GLU A 163 53.38 7.02 42.59
C GLU A 163 53.33 8.24 43.52
N SER A 164 52.67 8.09 44.67
CA SER A 164 52.97 8.80 45.93
C SER A 164 51.97 8.38 47.02
N PRO A 165 52.26 8.56 48.32
CA PRO A 165 53.51 8.31 49.06
C PRO A 165 53.23 7.43 50.32
N ALA A 166 54.27 6.87 50.96
CA ALA A 166 54.14 6.39 52.35
C ALA A 166 55.37 6.75 53.17
N ALA A 167 55.14 7.59 54.17
CA ALA A 167 56.11 8.02 55.18
C ALA A 167 56.29 6.95 56.27
N GLY A 168 57.49 6.90 56.86
CA GLY A 168 57.75 6.17 58.11
C GLY A 168 59.22 6.04 58.44
N GLY A 169 59.70 6.86 59.39
CA GLY A 169 61.12 6.97 59.77
C GLY A 169 61.71 5.82 60.58
N ARG A 170 63.04 5.75 60.58
CA ARG A 170 63.95 6.08 61.71
C ARG A 170 65.36 6.21 61.17
#